data_AF-A0A938JHF5-F1
#
_entry.id   AF-A0A938JHF5-F1
#
_cell.length_a   1.000
_cell.length_b   1.000
_cell.length_c   1.000
_cell.angle_alpha   90.00
_cell.angle_beta   90.00
_cell.angle_gamma   90.00
#
_symmetry.space_group_name_H-M   'P 1'
#
loop_
_entity.id
_entity.type
_entity.pdbx_description
1 polymer ?
#
loop_
_entity_poly.entity_id
_entity_poly.type
_entity_poly.pdbx_seq_one_letter_code
_entity_poly.pdbx_strand_id
1 'polypeptide(L)' 'MAAMKPRTGDGPMEVTKENRSLVMRVPLEGGGRLVVELNADEANRLSECLSAAVALVKK' A
#
# COMPACT_ATOMS: atom_id res chain seq x y z
N MET A 1 -2.13 22.53 25.33
CA MET A 1 -2.86 21.56 24.49
C MET A 1 -1.98 21.31 23.25
N ALA A 2 -1.31 20.16 23.15
CA ALA A 2 -0.48 19.89 21.98
C ALA A 2 -1.40 19.52 20.82
N ALA A 3 -1.46 20.36 19.78
CA ALA A 3 -2.07 19.98 18.52
C ALA A 3 -1.18 18.91 17.89
N MET A 4 -1.48 17.64 18.16
CA MET A 4 -0.89 16.56 17.38
C MET A 4 -1.35 16.79 15.93
N LYS A 5 -0.40 17.00 15.01
CA LYS A 5 -0.71 16.98 13.58
C LYS A 5 -1.53 15.70 13.31
N PRO A 6 -2.63 15.75 12.54
CA PRO A 6 -3.32 14.54 12.11
C PRO A 6 -2.28 13.58 11.56
N ARG A 7 -2.12 12.41 12.18
CA ARG A 7 -1.21 11.40 11.70
C ARG A 7 -1.80 10.91 10.39
N THR A 8 -1.31 11.41 9.26
CA THR A 8 -1.77 11.03 7.92
C THR A 8 -1.44 9.57 7.56
N GLY A 9 -0.93 8.78 8.51
CA GLY A 9 -0.53 7.38 8.36
C GLY A 9 -1.35 6.35 9.14
N ASP A 10 -2.38 6.73 9.90
CA ASP A 10 -3.15 5.76 10.73
C ASP A 10 -4.24 4.96 9.97
N GLY A 11 -4.23 5.00 8.63
CA GLY A 11 -5.21 4.30 7.78
C GLY A 11 -4.70 2.93 7.30
N PRO A 12 -5.59 1.95 7.04
CA PRO A 12 -5.18 0.66 6.49
C PRO A 12 -4.48 0.82 5.14
N MET A 13 -3.80 -0.22 4.66
CA MET A 13 -3.35 -0.23 3.28
C MET A 13 -4.56 -0.11 2.33
N GLU A 14 -4.45 0.73 1.30
CA GLU A 14 -5.52 1.00 0.35
C GLU A 14 -4.99 0.88 -1.10
N VAL A 15 -5.82 0.34 -2.00
CA VAL A 15 -5.55 0.33 -3.45
C VAL A 15 -6.79 0.83 -4.18
N THR A 16 -6.66 1.88 -4.98
CA THR A 16 -7.76 2.48 -5.76
C THR A 16 -7.41 2.53 -7.24
N LYS A 17 -8.39 2.30 -8.13
CA LYS A 17 -8.21 2.56 -9.56
C LYS A 17 -8.47 4.03 -9.84
N GLU A 18 -7.47 4.74 -10.34
CA GLU A 18 -7.55 6.14 -10.73
C GLU A 18 -7.22 6.24 -12.23
N ASN A 19 -8.23 6.56 -13.03
CA ASN A 19 -8.15 6.56 -14.50
C ASN A 19 -7.69 5.19 -15.07
N ARG A 20 -6.46 5.13 -15.58
CA ARG A 20 -5.82 3.95 -16.20
C ARG A 20 -4.84 3.25 -15.27
N SER A 21 -4.58 3.82 -14.09
CA SER A 21 -3.58 3.33 -13.16
C SER A 21 -4.23 2.88 -11.85
N LEU A 22 -3.48 2.11 -11.08
CA LEU A 22 -3.79 1.70 -9.72
C LEU A 22 -2.90 2.50 -8.77
N VAL A 23 -3.51 3.18 -7.80
CA VAL A 23 -2.81 3.93 -6.77
C VAL A 23 -2.87 3.14 -5.47
N MET A 24 -1.72 2.66 -5.02
CA MET A 24 -1.55 1.94 -3.75
C MET A 24 -0.99 2.88 -2.69
N ARG A 25 -1.61 2.89 -1.50
CA ARG A 25 -1.22 3.71 -0.35
C ARG A 25 -0.91 2.80 0.84
N VAL A 26 0.35 2.80 1.28
CA VAL A 26 0.83 1.97 2.40
C VAL A 26 1.21 2.86 3.59
N PRO A 27 0.60 2.68 4.77
CA PRO A 27 1.02 3.41 5.98
C PRO A 27 2.44 3.03 6.39
N LEU A 28 3.22 4.00 6.90
CA LEU A 28 4.59 3.80 7.37
C LEU A 28 4.69 4.02 8.87
N GLU A 29 5.48 3.19 9.56
CA GLU A 29 5.72 3.22 11.01
C GLU A 29 6.29 4.57 11.52
N GLY A 30 6.95 5.34 10.65
CA GLY A 30 7.50 6.68 10.95
C GLY A 30 6.53 7.84 10.70
N GLY A 31 5.29 7.55 10.31
CA GLY A 31 4.31 8.53 9.86
C GLY A 31 4.31 8.75 8.35
N GLY A 32 3.16 9.19 7.83
CA GLY A 32 2.93 9.36 6.40
C GLY A 32 2.52 8.07 5.69
N ARG A 33 2.47 8.12 4.35
CA ARG A 33 2.11 6.98 3.49
C ARG A 33 3.05 6.92 2.29
N LEU A 34 3.49 5.72 1.95
CA LEU A 34 4.07 5.45 0.66
C LEU A 34 2.94 5.38 -0.37
N VAL A 35 3.02 6.19 -1.41
CA VAL A 35 2.06 6.19 -2.52
C VAL A 35 2.78 5.69 -3.76
N VAL A 36 2.25 4.64 -4.37
CA VAL A 36 2.79 4.02 -5.58
C VAL A 36 1.71 3.99 -6.65
N GLU A 37 2.04 4.45 -7.85
CA GLU A 37 1.21 4.30 -9.03
C GLU A 37 1.71 3.10 -9.85
N LEU A 38 0.80 2.23 -10.25
CA LEU A 38 1.09 1.00 -11.01
C LEU A 38 0.14 0.92 -12.19
N ASN A 39 0.60 0.37 -13.31
CA ASN A 39 -0.31 -0.13 -14.34
C ASN A 39 -0.86 -1.53 -13.96
N ALA A 40 -1.77 -2.05 -14.77
CA ALA A 40 -2.42 -3.34 -14.49
C ALA A 40 -1.44 -4.52 -14.45
N ASP A 41 -0.45 -4.55 -15.36
CA ASP A 41 0.52 -5.65 -15.45
C ASP A 41 1.48 -5.65 -14.26
N GLU A 42 1.94 -4.47 -13.83
CA GLU A 42 2.78 -4.31 -12.65
C GLU A 42 2.06 -4.72 -11.37
N ALA A 43 0.78 -4.35 -11.23
CA ALA A 43 -0.03 -4.73 -10.08
C ALA A 43 -0.26 -6.25 -10.01
N ASN A 44 -0.51 -6.90 -11.15
CA ASN A 44 -0.65 -8.36 -11.20
C ASN A 44 0.65 -9.06 -10.78
N ARG A 45 1.80 -8.63 -11.30
CA ARG A 45 3.11 -9.18 -10.92
C ARG A 45 3.40 -8.99 -9.44
N LEU A 46 3.08 -7.82 -8.88
CA LEU A 46 3.25 -7.56 -7.45
C LEU A 46 2.38 -8.51 -6.61
N SER A 47 1.11 -8.70 -7.01
CA SER A 47 0.19 -9.64 -6.34
C SER A 47 0.72 -11.08 -6.35
N GLU A 48 1.28 -11.54 -7.47
CA GLU A 48 1.89 -12.87 -7.59
C GLU A 48 3.10 -13.02 -6.67
N CYS A 49 4.04 -12.07 -6.68
CA CYS A 49 5.22 -12.07 -5.81
C CYS A 49 4.83 -12.12 -4.33
N LEU A 50 3.86 -11.29 -3.92
CA LEU A 50 3.38 -11.26 -2.54
C LEU A 50 2.67 -12.56 -2.15
N SER A 51 1.82 -13.09 -3.02
CA SER A 51 1.12 -14.36 -2.78
C SER A 51 2.10 -15.52 -2.62
N ALA A 52 3.14 -15.58 -3.45
CA ALA A 52 4.21 -16.57 -3.35
C ALA A 52 4.97 -16.44 -2.02
N ALA A 53 5.31 -15.22 -1.58
CA ALA A 53 5.98 -14.99 -0.31
C ALA A 53 5.09 -15.37 0.90
N VAL A 54 3.80 -15.01 0.88
CA VAL A 54 2.84 -15.38 1.95
C VAL A 54 2.69 -16.89 2.06
N ALA A 55 2.76 -17.64 0.95
CA ALA A 55 2.71 -19.10 0.98
C ALA A 55 3.89 -19.74 1.75
N LEU A 56 5.03 -19.05 1.85
CA LEU A 56 6.19 -19.51 2.63
C LEU A 56 5.98 -19.38 4.15
N VAL A 57 5.09 -18.48 4.59
CA VAL A 57 4.80 -18.24 6.01
C VAL A 57 3.90 -19.33 6.61
N LYS A 58 3.23 -20.13 5.77
CA LYS A 58 2.29 -21.20 6.18
C LYS A 58 2.92 -22.59 6.29
N LYS A 59 4.24 -22.69 6.44
CA LYS A 59 4.96 -23.92 6.84
C LYS A 59 5.52 -23.77 8.24
#